data_AF-A0A350D424-F1
#
_entry.id   AF-A0A350D424-F1
#
_cell.length_a   1.000
_cell.length_b   1.000
_cell.length_c   1.000
_cell.angle_alpha   90.00
_cell.angle_beta   90.00
_cell.angle_gamma   90.00
#
_symmetry.space_group_name_H-M   'P 1'
#
loop_
_entity.id
_entity.type
_entity.pdbx_description
1 polymer ?
#
loop_
_entity_poly.entity_id
_entity_poly.type
_entity_poly.pdbx_seq_one_letter_code
_entity_poly.pdbx_strand_id
1 'polypeptide(L)' 'MEKEFTSVSIPTSLYKKIEEKIKGTDISSVSSYVARVLRENLAKEEENKEVFTPEEEEKIKERLKALGYID' A
#
# COMPACT_ATOMS: atom_id res chain seq x y z
N MET A 1 -10.40 -19.74 6.23
CA MET A 1 -10.52 -19.05 4.93
C MET A 1 -9.44 -19.61 4.03
N GLU A 2 -9.83 -20.40 3.03
CA GLU A 2 -8.92 -20.79 1.96
C GLU A 2 -8.53 -19.53 1.19
N LYS A 3 -7.23 -19.32 0.99
CA LYS A 3 -6.76 -18.21 0.16
C LYS A 3 -7.00 -18.63 -1.29
N GLU A 4 -7.88 -17.92 -1.99
CA GLU A 4 -8.03 -18.07 -3.43
C GLU A 4 -6.81 -17.47 -4.12
N PHE A 5 -6.18 -18.24 -5.02
CA PHE A 5 -4.99 -17.81 -5.75
C PHE A 5 -5.32 -17.70 -7.24
N THR A 6 -4.92 -16.58 -7.85
CA THR A 6 -5.05 -16.35 -9.29
C THR A 6 -3.66 -16.36 -9.93
N SER A 7 -3.52 -17.05 -11.06
CA SER A 7 -2.27 -17.06 -11.85
C SER A 7 -2.17 -15.80 -12.71
N VAL A 8 -1.06 -15.09 -12.60
CA VAL A 8 -0.77 -13.89 -13.40
C VAL A 8 0.49 -14.14 -14.21
N SER A 9 0.41 -13.95 -15.52
CA SER A 9 1.57 -14.05 -16.39
C SER A 9 2.33 -12.72 -16.40
N ILE A 10 3.61 -12.76 -16.06
CA ILE A 10 4.51 -11.61 -16.13
C ILE A 10 5.61 -11.85 -17.17
N PRO A 11 6.12 -10.80 -17.82
CA PRO A 11 7.28 -10.92 -18.69
C PRO A 11 8.47 -11.58 -17.99
N THR A 12 9.15 -12.47 -18.70
CA THR A 12 10.33 -13.19 -18.19
C THR A 12 11.46 -12.25 -17.73
N SER A 13 11.59 -11.09 -18.37
CA SER A 13 12.52 -10.03 -17.97
C SER A 13 12.24 -9.47 -16.57
N LEU A 14 10.96 -9.33 -16.19
CA LEU A 14 10.57 -8.87 -14.86
C LEU A 14 10.75 -9.98 -13.83
N TYR A 15 10.39 -11.21 -14.18
CA TYR A 15 10.61 -12.37 -13.31
C TYR A 15 12.08 -12.50 -12.90
N LYS A 16 13.02 -12.42 -13.85
CA LYS A 16 14.46 -12.49 -13.57
C LYS A 16 14.95 -11.39 -12.63
N LYS A 17 14.51 -10.14 -12.84
CA LYS A 17 14.85 -9.02 -11.95
C LYS A 17 14.34 -9.24 -10.53
N ILE A 18 13.14 -9.81 -10.39
CA ILE A 18 12.56 -10.11 -9.07
C ILE A 18 13.33 -11.27 -8.43
N GLU A 19 13.64 -12.32 -9.20
CA GLU A 19 14.43 -13.47 -8.74
C GLU A 19 15.82 -13.05 -8.22
N GLU A 20 16.50 -12.16 -8.94
CA GLU A 20 17.76 -11.57 -8.49
C GLU A 20 17.59 -10.72 -7.22
N LYS A 21 16.50 -9.96 -7.11
CA LYS A 21 16.20 -9.14 -5.93
C LYS A 21 15.91 -9.96 -4.68
N ILE A 22 15.24 -11.11 -4.82
CA ILE A 22 14.91 -11.98 -3.68
C ILE A 22 16.06 -12.90 -3.28
N LYS A 23 17.03 -13.11 -4.19
CA LYS A 23 18.24 -13.91 -3.93
C LYS A 23 19.06 -13.27 -2.81
N GLY A 24 18.96 -13.82 -1.60
CA GLY A 24 19.62 -13.30 -0.39
C GLY A 24 18.67 -12.67 0.62
N THR A 25 17.37 -12.67 0.35
CA THR A 25 16.33 -12.32 1.33
C THR A 25 15.66 -13.58 1.87
N ASP A 26 14.95 -13.46 2.99
CA ASP A 26 14.14 -14.56 3.57
C ASP A 26 12.87 -14.89 2.76
N ILE A 27 12.73 -14.33 1.55
CA ILE A 27 11.56 -14.52 0.71
C ILE A 27 11.81 -15.71 -0.23
N SER A 28 11.19 -16.84 0.09
CA SER A 28 11.37 -18.10 -0.63
C SER A 28 10.63 -18.18 -1.98
N SER A 29 9.72 -17.24 -2.29
CA SER A 29 8.92 -17.31 -3.52
C SER A 29 8.64 -15.95 -4.14
N VAL A 30 8.83 -15.87 -5.46
CA VAL A 30 8.50 -14.70 -6.30
C VAL A 30 7.03 -14.32 -6.14
N SER A 31 6.12 -15.30 -6.03
CA SER A 31 4.68 -15.03 -5.85
C SER A 31 4.39 -14.30 -4.55
N SER A 32 5.09 -14.66 -3.46
CA SER A 32 4.95 -14.01 -2.16
C SER A 32 5.51 -12.59 -2.17
N TYR A 33 6.65 -12.38 -2.85
CA TYR A 33 7.20 -11.03 -3.05
C TYR A 33 6.22 -10.14 -3.81
N VAL A 34 5.70 -10.62 -4.94
CA VAL A 34 4.74 -9.87 -5.78
C VAL A 34 3.47 -9.57 -5.01
N ALA A 35 2.91 -10.54 -4.29
CA ALA A 35 1.71 -10.32 -3.47
C ALA A 35 1.93 -9.26 -2.38
N ARG A 36 3.12 -9.23 -1.74
CA ARG A 36 3.46 -8.22 -0.74
C ARG A 36 3.54 -6.83 -1.35
N VAL A 37 4.28 -6.69 -2.46
CA VAL A 37 4.46 -5.41 -3.16
C VAL A 37 3.13 -4.88 -3.69
N LEU A 38 2.27 -5.74 -4.26
CA LEU A 38 0.94 -5.34 -4.72
C LEU A 38 0.08 -4.85 -3.57
N ARG A 39 0.07 -5.56 -2.43
CA ARG A 39 -0.68 -5.13 -1.24
C ARG A 39 -0.19 -3.78 -0.72
N GLU A 40 1.12 -3.58 -0.63
CA GLU A 40 1.70 -2.30 -0.18
C GLU A 40 1.38 -1.15 -1.13
N ASN A 41 1.39 -1.38 -2.46
CA ASN A 41 1.05 -0.35 -3.44
C ASN A 41 -0.43 0.01 -3.40
N LEU A 42 -1.31 -0.98 -3.33
CA LEU A 42 -2.76 -0.76 -3.24
C LEU A 42 -3.15 -0.05 -1.93
N ALA A 43 -2.55 -0.44 -0.80
CA ALA A 43 -2.79 0.21 0.48
C ALA A 43 -2.35 1.69 0.47
N LYS A 44 -1.24 2.02 -0.20
CA LYS A 44 -0.80 3.42 -0.37
C LYS A 44 -1.69 4.25 -1.27
N GLU A 45 -2.34 3.65 -2.27
CA GLU A 45 -3.36 4.33 -3.08
C GLU A 45 -4.65 4.56 -2.31
N GLU A 46 -5.02 3.65 -1.40
CA GLU A 46 -6.15 3.84 -0.49
C GLU A 46 -5.86 4.90 0.58
N GLU A 47 -4.70 4.87 1.23
CA GLU A 47 -4.29 5.91 2.19
C GLU A 47 -4.19 7.30 1.53
N ASN A 48 -3.77 7.41 0.26
CA ASN A 48 -3.78 8.69 -0.46
C ASN A 48 -5.19 9.25 -0.72
N LYS A 49 -6.23 8.41 -0.67
CA LYS A 49 -7.62 8.88 -0.75
C LYS A 49 -8.17 9.36 0.59
N GLU A 50 -7.53 9.02 1.70
CA GLU A 50 -7.89 9.45 3.05
C GLU A 50 -7.02 10.59 3.59
N VAL A 51 -6.14 11.18 2.75
CA VAL A 51 -5.47 12.44 3.10
C VAL A 51 -6.51 13.54 2.97
N PHE A 52 -7.23 13.76 4.08
CA PHE A 52 -8.26 14.76 4.34
C PHE A 52 -8.65 15.62 3.15
N THR A 53 -9.88 15.45 2.69
CA THR A 53 -10.47 16.46 1.80
C THR A 53 -10.38 17.83 2.49
N PRO A 54 -10.18 18.93 1.75
CA PRO A 54 -10.07 20.27 2.35
C PRO A 54 -11.25 20.62 3.28
N GLU A 55 -12.42 20.02 3.06
CA GLU A 55 -13.60 20.11 3.93
C GLU A 55 -13.42 19.44 5.30
N GLU A 56 -12.68 18.34 5.40
CA GLU A 56 -12.40 17.69 6.67
C GLU A 56 -11.32 18.43 7.47
N GLU A 57 -10.34 19.03 6.80
CA GLU A 57 -9.39 19.94 7.46
C GLU A 57 -10.09 21.15 8.09
N GLU A 58 -11.08 21.74 7.40
CA GLU A 58 -11.88 22.85 7.97
C GLU A 58 -12.69 22.41 9.18
N LYS A 59 -13.35 21.25 9.13
CA LYS A 59 -14.09 20.72 10.29
C LYS A 59 -13.19 20.43 11.49
N ILE A 60 -11.97 19.96 11.24
CA ILE A 60 -10.98 19.73 12.29
C ILE A 60 -10.51 21.08 12.87
N LYS A 61 -10.25 22.09 12.04
CA LYS A 61 -9.91 23.45 12.49
C LYS A 61 -11.03 24.08 13.32
N GLU A 62 -12.29 23.97 12.90
CA GLU A 62 -13.43 24.47 13.66
C GLU A 62 -13.56 23.78 15.02
N ARG A 63 -13.38 22.45 15.06
CA ARG A 63 -13.40 21.69 16.32
C ARG A 63 -12.25 22.07 17.23
N LEU A 64 -11.04 22.25 16.69
CA LEU A 64 -9.88 22.66 17.47
C LEU A 64 -10.01 24.09 18.01
N LYS A 65 -10.64 25.00 17.23
CA LYS A 65 -10.98 26.36 17.65
C LYS A 65 -12.05 26.36 18.74
N ALA A 66 -13.08 25.53 18.62
CA ALA A 66 -14.10 25.37 19.65
C ALA A 66 -13.56 24.76 20.96
N LEU A 67 -12.51 23.95 20.88
CA LEU A 67 -11.81 23.37 22.02
C LEU A 67 -10.68 24.26 22.56
N GLY A 68 -10.42 25.42 21.95
CA GLY A 68 -9.45 26.42 22.43
C GLY A 68 -7.98 26.04 22.22
N TYR A 69 -7.68 25.11 21.31
CA TYR A 69 -6.29 24.71 21.00
C TYR A 69 -5.63 25.60 19.94
N ILE A 70 -6.42 26.41 19.22
CA ILE A 70 -5.96 27.32 18.17
C ILE A 70 -6.84 28.58 18.25
N ASP A 71 -6.22 29.77 18.29
CA ASP A 71 -6.89 31.08 18.19
C ASP A 71 -7.24 31.43 16.72
#